data_AF-A0A0F7SSQ4-F1
#
_entry.id   AF-A0A0F7SSQ4-F1
#
_cell.length_a   1.000
_cell.length_b   1.000
_cell.length_c   1.000
_cell.angle_alpha   90.00
_cell.angle_beta   90.00
_cell.angle_gamma   90.00
#
_symmetry.space_group_name_H-M   'P 1'
#
loop_
_entity.id
_entity.type
_entity.pdbx_description
1 polymer ?
#
loop_
_entity_poly.entity_id
_entity_poly.type
_entity_poly.pdbx_seq_one_letter_code
_entity_poly.pdbx_strand_id
1 'polypeptide(L)'
;MGGANLEVFKFGFYLFFPIAVMTHFGDPQWYEEHVAPYRQAFWPDPAHLSNIPNTKEGMESELSRLKAQRAAVRQKAAERAQQVLNGTAVPVPPEEERELTPREIRFSGAFKAGLISGYGPKEKWV
;
A
#
# COMPACT_ATOMS: atom_id res chain seq x y z
N MET A 1 -2.68 -43.73 -36.90
CA MET A 1 -1.38 -43.86 -36.20
C MET A 1 -0.49 -42.71 -36.64
N GLY A 2 -0.29 -41.69 -35.80
CA GLY A 2 0.74 -40.69 -36.06
C GLY A 2 2.09 -41.35 -35.82
N GLY A 3 2.75 -41.80 -36.90
CA GLY A 3 4.05 -42.47 -36.82
C GLY A 3 5.18 -41.54 -36.35
N ALA A 4 6.43 -41.98 -36.51
CA ALA A 4 7.64 -41.31 -36.03
C ALA A 4 7.71 -39.78 -36.27
N ASN A 5 7.08 -39.26 -37.33
CA ASN A 5 7.00 -37.82 -37.62
C ASN A 5 6.31 -37.01 -36.50
N LEU A 6 5.31 -37.57 -35.83
CA LEU A 6 4.61 -36.88 -34.74
C LEU A 6 5.47 -36.83 -33.47
N GLU A 7 6.31 -37.83 -33.26
CA GLU A 7 7.27 -37.86 -32.15
C GLU A 7 8.37 -36.82 -32.35
N VAL A 8 8.89 -36.68 -33.58
CA VAL A 8 9.88 -35.65 -33.93
C VAL A 8 9.31 -34.23 -33.73
N PHE A 9 8.04 -34.01 -34.12
CA PHE A 9 7.39 -32.72 -33.88
C PHE A 9 7.24 -32.41 -32.39
N LYS A 10 6.77 -33.37 -31.58
CA LYS A 10 6.62 -33.19 -30.13
C LYS A 10 7.95 -32.96 -29.45
N PHE A 11 8.98 -33.71 -29.84
CA PHE A 11 10.34 -33.51 -29.35
C PHE A 11 10.87 -32.12 -29.68
N GLY A 12 10.73 -31.68 -30.94
CA GLY A 12 11.09 -30.33 -31.36
C GLY A 12 10.33 -29.27 -30.55
N PHE A 13 9.01 -29.42 -30.40
CA PHE A 13 8.21 -28.48 -29.62
C PHE A 13 8.64 -28.42 -28.15
N TYR A 14 8.87 -29.57 -27.50
CA TYR A 14 9.33 -29.60 -26.10
C TYR A 14 10.72 -29.02 -25.90
N LEU A 15 11.58 -29.03 -26.92
CA LEU A 15 12.88 -28.36 -26.87
C LEU A 15 12.74 -26.86 -27.15
N PHE A 16 12.10 -26.49 -28.26
CA PHE A 16 12.03 -25.10 -28.72
C PHE A 16 11.11 -24.23 -27.88
N PHE A 17 10.01 -24.77 -27.35
CA PHE A 17 9.07 -24.00 -26.54
C PHE A 17 9.74 -23.40 -25.29
N PRO A 18 10.39 -24.16 -24.39
CA PRO A 18 11.03 -23.58 -23.22
C PRO A 18 12.20 -22.66 -23.59
N ILE A 19 12.98 -22.99 -24.63
CA ILE A 19 14.09 -22.14 -25.09
C ILE A 19 13.53 -20.80 -25.59
N ALA A 20 12.49 -20.81 -26.43
CA ALA A 20 11.89 -19.59 -26.96
C ALA A 20 11.26 -18.73 -25.85
N VAL A 21 10.57 -19.35 -24.89
CA VAL A 21 10.02 -18.65 -23.71
C VAL A 21 11.15 -18.00 -22.91
N MET A 22 12.23 -18.73 -22.62
CA MET A 22 13.39 -18.17 -21.90
C MET A 22 14.08 -17.05 -22.66
N THR A 23 14.22 -17.14 -23.98
CA THR A 23 14.82 -16.07 -24.78
C THR A 23 13.93 -14.84 -24.88
N HIS A 24 12.61 -15.01 -24.93
CA HIS A 24 11.68 -13.88 -25.00
C HIS A 24 11.55 -13.16 -23.65
N PHE A 25 11.31 -13.90 -22.57
CA PHE A 25 11.12 -13.30 -21.24
C PHE A 25 12.42 -13.06 -20.47
N GLY A 26 13.53 -13.64 -20.93
CA GLY A 26 14.87 -13.41 -20.36
C GLY A 26 15.57 -12.17 -20.92
N ASP A 27 14.96 -11.46 -21.87
CA ASP A 27 15.48 -10.19 -22.36
C ASP A 27 15.43 -9.13 -21.23
N PRO A 28 16.56 -8.54 -20.84
CA PRO A 28 16.59 -7.49 -19.84
C PRO A 28 15.71 -6.28 -20.21
N GLN A 29 15.57 -5.95 -21.50
CA GLN A 29 14.70 -4.86 -21.93
C GLN A 29 13.23 -5.17 -21.68
N TRP A 30 12.79 -6.39 -22.01
CA TRP A 30 11.42 -6.82 -21.76
C TRP A 30 11.06 -6.73 -20.28
N TYR A 31 11.97 -7.16 -19.39
CA TYR A 31 11.78 -7.09 -17.94
C TYR A 31 11.65 -5.65 -17.43
N GLU A 32 12.51 -4.74 -17.89
CA GLU A 32 12.47 -3.33 -17.48
C GLU A 32 11.21 -2.60 -17.98
N GLU A 33 10.70 -2.95 -19.15
CA GLU A 33 9.48 -2.34 -19.70
C GLU A 33 8.19 -2.93 -19.09
N HIS A 34 8.16 -4.24 -18.84
CA HIS A 34 6.92 -4.94 -18.50
C HIS A 34 6.83 -5.37 -17.03
N VAL A 35 7.93 -5.45 -16.28
CA VAL A 35 7.92 -5.93 -14.89
C VAL A 35 8.37 -4.85 -13.92
N ALA A 36 9.43 -4.10 -14.23
CA ALA A 36 9.95 -3.06 -13.35
C ALA A 36 8.93 -1.95 -12.99
N PRO A 37 8.03 -1.50 -13.88
CA PRO A 37 7.05 -0.45 -13.52
C PRO A 37 6.04 -0.93 -12.48
N TYR A 38 5.66 -2.21 -12.50
CA TYR A 38 4.72 -2.78 -11.53
C TYR A 38 5.34 -2.91 -10.14
N ARG A 39 6.68 -2.93 -10.02
CA ARG A 39 7.37 -2.97 -8.71
C ARG A 39 6.94 -1.81 -7.82
N GLN A 40 6.69 -0.63 -8.39
CA GLN A 40 6.28 0.57 -7.65
C GLN A 40 4.84 0.51 -7.14
N ALA A 41 3.97 -0.26 -7.81
CA ALA A 41 2.60 -0.48 -7.34
C ALA A 41 2.54 -1.51 -6.20
N PHE A 42 3.44 -2.50 -6.21
CA PHE A 42 3.49 -3.54 -5.19
C PHE A 42 4.34 -3.17 -3.97
N TRP A 43 5.43 -2.43 -4.16
CA TRP A 43 6.33 -2.06 -3.07
C TRP A 43 6.10 -0.60 -2.65
N PRO A 44 5.83 -0.33 -1.36
CA PRO A 44 5.79 1.04 -0.88
C PRO A 44 7.15 1.71 -1.13
N ASP A 45 7.11 2.97 -1.57
CA ASP A 45 8.30 3.75 -1.84
C ASP A 45 9.24 3.70 -0.63
N PRO A 46 10.52 3.31 -0.77
CA PRO A 46 11.48 3.33 0.34
C PRO A 46 11.60 4.71 1.00
N ALA A 47 11.26 5.81 0.31
CA ALA A 47 11.20 7.15 0.91
C ALA A 47 10.06 7.32 1.93
N HIS A 48 8.98 6.53 1.79
CA HIS A 48 7.84 6.53 2.71
C HIS A 48 8.02 5.54 3.87
N LEU A 49 9.09 4.74 3.87
CA LEU A 49 9.45 3.95 5.05
C LEU A 49 9.96 4.92 6.13
N SER A 50 9.22 4.99 7.23
CA SER A 50 9.67 5.71 8.43
C SER A 50 11.06 5.19 8.82
N ASN A 51 12.07 6.06 8.79
CA ASN A 51 13.43 5.71 9.21
C ASN A 51 13.45 5.48 10.72
N ILE A 52 13.24 4.24 11.14
CA ILE A 52 13.41 3.85 12.53
C ILE A 52 14.92 3.85 12.81
N PRO A 53 15.40 4.60 13.82
CA PRO A 53 16.80 4.55 14.19
C PRO A 53 17.16 3.13 14.66
N ASN A 54 18.18 2.54 14.03
CA ASN A 54 18.64 1.18 14.34
C ASN A 54 19.67 1.12 15.47
N THR A 55 20.14 2.28 15.95
CA THR A 55 21.09 2.37 17.06
C THR A 55 20.33 2.46 18.39
N LYS A 56 20.92 1.92 19.48
CA LYS A 56 20.29 1.96 20.81
C LYS A 56 20.02 3.38 21.28
N GLU A 57 21.00 4.27 21.12
CA GLU A 57 20.88 5.68 21.49
C GLU A 57 19.78 6.39 20.69
N GLY A 58 19.66 6.10 19.40
CA GLY A 58 18.60 6.64 18.56
C GLY A 58 17.20 6.11 18.92
N MET A 59 17.10 4.86 19.36
CA MET A 59 15.84 4.30 19.86
C MET A 59 15.38 4.99 21.15
N GLU A 60 16.30 5.26 22.08
CA GLU A 60 15.97 5.92 23.34
C GLU A 60 15.53 7.37 23.13
N SER A 61 16.19 8.10 22.23
CA SER A 61 15.83 9.48 21.90
C SER A 61 14.46 9.56 21.23
N GLU A 62 14.16 8.72 20.23
CA GLU A 62 12.83 8.65 19.62
C GLU A 62 11.76 8.22 20.63
N LEU A 63 12.06 7.27 21.53
CA LEU A 63 11.13 6.84 22.56
C LEU A 63 10.80 7.99 23.53
N SER A 64 11.80 8.78 23.92
CA SER A 64 11.60 9.96 24.77
C SER A 64 10.73 11.01 24.07
N ARG A 65 10.96 11.27 22.78
CA ARG A 65 10.17 12.17 21.93
C ARG A 65 8.71 11.72 21.86
N LEU A 66 8.47 10.43 21.59
CA LEU A 66 7.12 9.85 21.51
C LEU A 66 6.40 9.88 22.87
N LYS A 67 7.11 9.65 23.98
CA LYS A 67 6.55 9.77 25.33
C LYS A 67 6.11 11.21 25.63
N ALA A 68 6.94 12.20 25.28
CA ALA A 68 6.61 13.62 25.44
C ALA A 68 5.39 14.02 24.59
N GLN A 69 5.34 13.59 23.32
CA GLN A 69 4.20 13.83 22.44
C GLN A 69 2.90 13.25 23.03
N ARG A 70 2.93 12.01 23.54
CA ARG A 70 1.76 11.40 24.20
C ARG A 70 1.34 12.13 25.46
N ALA A 71 2.29 12.61 26.26
CA ALA A 71 1.99 13.38 27.47
C ALA A 71 1.29 14.70 27.14
N ALA A 72 1.77 15.44 26.13
CA ALA A 72 1.16 16.69 25.69
C ALA A 72 -0.27 16.49 25.17
N VAL A 73 -0.53 15.43 24.39
CA VAL A 73 -1.89 15.08 23.93
C VAL A 73 -2.80 14.77 25.12
N ARG A 74 -2.30 14.04 26.13
CA ARG A 74 -3.07 13.73 27.34
C ARG A 74 -3.39 14.97 28.18
N GLN A 75 -2.44 15.90 28.32
CA GLN A 75 -2.65 17.16 29.02
C GLN A 75 -3.72 18.02 28.34
N LYS A 76 -3.60 18.22 27.02
CA LYS A 76 -4.62 18.93 26.22
C LYS A 76 -6.00 18.27 26.34
N ALA A 77 -6.06 16.94 26.36
CA ALA A 77 -7.33 16.22 26.55
C ALA A 77 -7.91 16.41 27.96
N ALA A 78 -7.07 16.43 29.01
CA ALA A 78 -7.50 16.65 30.38
C ALA A 78 -7.98 18.09 30.61
N GLU A 79 -7.29 19.09 30.05
CA GLU A 79 -7.69 20.50 30.08
C GLU A 79 -9.04 20.69 29.40
N ARG A 80 -9.26 20.07 28.23
CA ARG A 80 -10.56 20.07 27.55
C ARG A 80 -11.65 19.43 28.41
N ALA A 81 -11.36 18.29 29.03
CA ALA A 81 -12.32 17.63 29.93
C ALA A 81 -12.69 18.52 31.12
N GLN A 82 -11.74 19.26 31.70
CA GLN A 82 -11.99 20.23 32.76
C GLN A 82 -12.79 21.46 32.28
N GLN A 83 -12.53 21.96 31.07
CA GLN A 83 -13.30 23.07 30.49
C GLN A 83 -14.76 22.68 30.23
N VAL A 84 -15.01 21.44 29.79
CA VAL A 84 -16.37 20.89 29.63
C VAL A 84 -17.07 20.76 30.98
N LEU A 85 -16.37 20.29 32.02
CA LEU A 85 -16.92 20.18 33.37
C LEU A 85 -17.23 21.55 34.01
N ASN A 86 -16.43 22.58 33.70
CA ASN A 86 -16.60 23.93 34.24
C ASN A 86 -17.66 24.77 33.49
N GLY A 87 -18.41 24.18 32.56
CA GLY A 87 -19.60 24.79 31.95
C GLY A 87 -19.34 25.92 30.95
N THR A 88 -18.09 26.25 30.64
CA THR A 88 -17.72 27.17 29.55
C THR A 88 -17.85 26.46 28.21
N ALA A 89 -18.68 27.02 27.31
CA ALA A 89 -19.01 26.46 26.01
C ALA A 89 -17.79 25.92 25.23
N VAL A 90 -17.96 24.74 24.65
CA VAL A 90 -16.95 24.07 23.81
C VAL A 90 -16.58 24.97 22.64
N PRO A 91 -15.33 25.44 22.51
CA PRO A 91 -14.86 25.96 21.24
C PRO A 91 -14.73 24.76 20.29
N VAL A 92 -15.64 24.67 19.33
CA VAL A 92 -15.44 23.82 18.15
C VAL A 92 -14.16 24.32 17.48
N PRO A 93 -13.15 23.47 17.20
CA PRO A 93 -11.93 23.91 16.57
C PRO A 93 -12.24 24.55 15.20
N PRO A 94 -11.51 25.60 14.78
CA PRO A 94 -11.56 26.04 13.38
C PRO A 94 -11.29 24.82 12.49
N GLU A 95 -12.06 24.67 11.41
CA GLU A 95 -12.11 23.44 10.60
C GLU A 95 -10.75 22.97 10.06
N GLU A 96 -9.73 23.83 10.07
CA GLU A 96 -8.36 23.55 9.62
C GLU A 96 -7.56 22.59 10.52
N GLU A 97 -7.82 22.51 11.84
CA GLU A 97 -7.03 21.68 12.78
C GLU A 97 -7.68 20.32 13.12
N ARG A 98 -8.70 19.87 12.38
CA ARG A 98 -9.21 18.50 12.51
C ARG A 98 -8.19 17.49 11.92
N GLU A 99 -7.08 17.30 12.62
CA GLU A 99 -6.28 16.07 12.48
C GLU A 99 -7.20 14.90 12.85
N LEU A 100 -7.69 14.22 11.81
CA LEU A 100 -8.46 12.99 11.90
C LEU A 100 -7.83 12.13 13.00
N THR A 101 -8.63 11.77 13.99
CA THR A 101 -8.15 10.91 15.07
C THR A 101 -7.55 9.64 14.45
N PRO A 102 -6.55 8.97 15.05
CA PRO A 102 -5.99 7.75 14.45
C PRO A 102 -7.04 6.67 14.14
N ARG A 103 -8.19 6.71 14.83
CA ARG A 103 -9.38 5.91 14.48
C ARG A 103 -10.03 6.36 13.19
N GLU A 104 -10.24 7.66 12.99
CA GLU A 104 -10.79 8.19 11.74
C GLU A 104 -9.82 8.07 10.56
N ILE A 105 -8.50 8.17 10.70
CA ILE A 105 -7.55 7.93 9.59
C ILE A 105 -7.68 6.49 9.06
N ARG A 106 -7.99 5.52 9.94
CA ARG A 106 -8.25 4.12 9.57
C ARG A 106 -9.56 3.93 8.78
N PHE A 107 -10.52 4.85 8.90
CA PHE A 107 -11.83 4.82 8.22
C PHE A 107 -11.99 5.88 7.11
N SER A 108 -11.17 6.93 7.10
CA SER A 108 -11.16 8.08 6.18
C SER A 108 -10.15 7.92 5.04
N GLY A 109 -9.26 6.92 5.14
CA GLY A 109 -8.59 6.38 3.96
C GLY A 109 -9.68 6.02 2.97
N ALA A 110 -9.83 6.86 1.94
CA ALA A 110 -10.84 6.77 0.92
C ALA A 110 -11.01 5.32 0.49
N PHE A 111 -12.00 4.66 1.06
CA PHE A 111 -12.62 3.52 0.45
C PHE A 111 -13.29 4.12 -0.79
N LYS A 112 -12.51 4.26 -1.87
CA LYS A 112 -13.01 4.25 -3.23
C LYS A 112 -13.67 2.87 -3.46
N ALA A 113 -14.73 2.56 -2.71
CA ALA A 113 -15.81 1.70 -3.18
C ALA A 113 -16.62 2.48 -4.21
N GLY A 114 -15.94 2.83 -5.30
CA GLY A 114 -16.49 3.64 -6.36
C GLY A 114 -15.67 3.59 -7.64
N LEU A 115 -14.66 2.72 -7.76
CA LEU A 115 -13.96 2.50 -9.03
C LEU A 115 -13.46 1.06 -9.27
N ILE A 116 -14.18 0.10 -8.70
CA ILE A 116 -14.45 -1.18 -9.36
C ILE A 116 -15.91 -1.21 -9.83
N SER A 117 -16.38 -0.12 -10.43
CA SER A 117 -17.53 -0.15 -11.34
C SER A 117 -17.03 -0.64 -12.71
N GLY A 118 -16.61 -1.91 -12.76
CA GLY A 118 -16.22 -2.63 -13.97
C GLY A 118 -17.10 -3.83 -14.27
N TYR A 119 -18.13 -4.09 -13.45
CA TYR A 119 -19.23 -4.96 -13.83
C TYR A 119 -20.32 -4.11 -14.48
N GLY A 120 -20.15 -3.85 -15.78
CA GLY A 120 -21.24 -3.38 -16.61
C GLY A 120 -22.38 -4.41 -16.63
N PRO A 121 -23.64 -3.97 -16.73
CA PRO A 121 -24.78 -4.87 -16.81
C PRO A 121 -24.60 -5.83 -17.99
N LYS A 122 -24.76 -7.13 -17.70
CA LYS A 122 -24.79 -8.21 -18.69
C LYS A 122 -26.00 -8.04 -19.60
N GLU A 123 -25.87 -7.23 -20.63
CA GLU A 123 -26.82 -7.23 -21.75
C GLU A 123 -26.42 -8.32 -22.76
N LYS A 124 -27.16 -9.43 -22.67
CA LYS A 124 -27.79 -10.21 -23.75
C LYS A 124 -26.99 -10.50 -25.04
N TRP A 125 -26.68 -11.78 -25.22
CA TRP A 125 -26.55 -12.50 -26.50
C TRP A 125 -27.18 -13.88 -26.20
N VAL A 126 -28.36 -14.29 -26.70
CA VAL A 126 -28.69 -14.72 -28.08
C VAL A 126 -27.47 -15.17 -28.88
#